data_AF-A0A6J1CFS7-F1
#
_entry.id   AF-A0A6J1CFS7-F1
#
_cell.length_a   1.000
_cell.length_b   1.000
_cell.length_c   1.000
_cell.angle_alpha   90.00
_cell.angle_beta   90.00
_cell.angle_gamma   90.00
#
_symmetry.space_group_name_H-M   'P 1'
#
loop_
_entity.id
_entity.type
_entity.pdbx_description
1 polymer ?
#
loop_
_entity_poly.entity_id
_entity_poly.type
_entity_poly.pdbx_seq_one_letter_code
_entity_poly.pdbx_strand_id
1 'polypeptide(L)' 'MVCFCFLVDEKRRVRRSRPAPGICSRCGGGARVADMKTATRFCHVPFYWKSWRAIICTFCGSVLRSYR' A
#
# COMPACT_ATOMS: atom_id res chain seq x y z
N MET A 1 -0.41 24.43 26.74
CA MET A 1 -0.80 23.23 25.99
C MET A 1 0.15 23.08 24.82
N VAL A 2 1.06 22.10 24.87
CA VAL A 2 1.89 21.77 23.71
C VAL A 2 1.01 21.04 22.72
N CYS A 3 0.51 21.76 21.71
CA CYS A 3 -0.01 21.13 20.51
C CYS A 3 1.16 20.38 19.89
N PHE A 4 1.28 19.09 20.20
CA PHE A 4 2.01 18.17 19.37
C PHE A 4 1.24 18.13 18.05
N CYS A 5 1.54 19.08 17.16
CA CYS A 5 1.14 19.07 15.75
C CYS A 5 1.86 17.90 15.13
N PHE A 6 1.34 16.73 15.46
CA PHE A 6 1.86 15.46 15.11
C PHE A 6 1.51 15.25 13.63
N LEU A 7 2.31 15.87 12.74
CA LEU A 7 2.29 15.61 11.31
C LEU A 7 2.73 14.15 11.11
N VAL A 8 1.75 13.26 11.22
CA VAL A 8 1.91 11.83 10.98
C VAL A 8 1.91 11.66 9.46
N ASP A 9 3.11 11.64 8.87
CA ASP A 9 3.27 11.35 7.45
C ASP A 9 3.25 9.83 7.28
N GLU A 10 2.12 9.30 6.79
CA GLU A 10 2.01 7.91 6.41
C GLU A 10 2.44 7.73 4.95
N LYS A 11 3.72 7.43 4.74
CA LYS A 11 4.24 7.21 3.39
C LYS A 11 4.05 5.77 2.95
N ARG A 12 3.11 5.55 2.02
CA ARG A 12 2.89 4.25 1.37
C ARG A 12 3.80 4.11 0.16
N ARG A 13 4.57 3.02 0.09
CA ARG A 13 5.43 2.68 -1.05
C ARG A 13 5.20 1.23 -1.47
N VAL A 14 5.08 1.01 -2.78
CA VAL A 14 5.10 -0.35 -3.35
C VAL A 14 6.53 -0.84 -3.33
N ARG A 15 6.78 -1.97 -2.65
CA ARG A 15 8.14 -2.53 -2.55
C ARG A 15 8.40 -3.55 -3.66
N ARG A 16 7.42 -4.41 -3.93
CA ARG A 16 7.45 -5.39 -5.02
C ARG A 16 6.06 -5.65 -5.55
N SER A 17 5.95 -5.93 -6.83
CA SER A 17 4.74 -6.45 -7.47
C SER A 17 5.07 -7.80 -8.08
N ARG A 18 4.31 -8.84 -7.71
CA ARG A 18 4.37 -10.17 -8.32
C ARG A 18 3.09 -10.43 -9.13
N PRO A 19 3.19 -11.07 -10.31
CA PRO A 19 2.00 -11.55 -11.02
C PRO A 19 1.23 -12.51 -10.13
N ALA A 20 -0.09 -12.33 -10.04
CA ALA A 20 -0.96 -13.15 -9.23
C ALA A 20 -1.99 -13.86 -10.11
N PRO A 21 -2.34 -15.12 -9.80
CA PRO A 21 -3.43 -15.79 -10.48
C PRO A 21 -4.73 -15.06 -10.12
N GLY A 22 -5.36 -14.45 -11.12
CA GLY A 22 -6.60 -13.70 -10.92
C GLY A 22 -6.83 -12.70 -12.03
N ILE A 23 -8.10 -12.44 -12.30
CA ILE A 23 -8.54 -11.49 -13.32
C ILE A 23 -9.34 -10.41 -12.59
N CYS A 24 -9.10 -9.14 -12.96
CA CYS A 24 -9.90 -8.01 -12.52
C CYS A 24 -11.34 -8.18 -13.00
N SER A 25 -12.29 -8.36 -12.08
CA SER A 25 -13.71 -8.49 -12.40
C SER A 25 -14.28 -7.27 -13.13
N ARG A 26 -13.61 -6.10 -13.00
CA ARG A 26 -14.05 -4.83 -13.59
C ARG A 26 -13.55 -4.60 -15.02
N CYS A 27 -12.49 -5.29 -15.43
CA CYS A 27 -11.71 -4.90 -16.60
C CYS A 27 -11.06 -6.06 -17.35
N GLY A 28 -11.20 -7.30 -16.88
CA GLY A 28 -10.59 -8.47 -17.52
C GLY A 28 -9.06 -8.51 -17.47
N GLY A 29 -8.41 -7.49 -16.88
CA GLY A 29 -6.96 -7.39 -16.81
C GLY A 29 -6.34 -8.31 -15.75
N GLY A 30 -5.05 -8.59 -15.90
CA GLY A 30 -4.31 -9.41 -14.94
C GLY A 30 -4.22 -8.78 -13.54
N ALA A 31 -4.43 -9.61 -12.52
CA ALA A 31 -4.18 -9.22 -11.14
C ALA A 31 -2.67 -9.35 -10.81
N ARG A 32 -2.16 -8.43 -10.00
CA ARG A 32 -0.82 -8.50 -9.41
C ARG A 32 -0.91 -8.31 -7.91
N VAL A 33 -0.16 -9.11 -7.16
CA VAL A 33 0.03 -8.90 -5.74
C VAL A 33 1.15 -7.87 -5.57
N ALA A 34 0.82 -6.70 -5.05
CA ALA A 34 1.76 -5.69 -4.61
C ALA A 34 2.01 -5.81 -3.11
N ASP A 35 3.25 -6.09 -2.72
CA ASP A 35 3.74 -5.91 -1.36
C ASP A 35 3.92 -4.41 -1.12
N MET A 36 3.03 -3.85 -0.30
CA MET A 36 3.03 -2.45 0.13
C MET A 36 3.81 -2.33 1.45
N LYS A 37 4.59 -1.27 1.58
CA LYS A 37 5.20 -0.87 2.85
C LYS A 37 4.66 0.51 3.23
N THR A 38 4.07 0.57 4.41
CA THR A 38 3.62 1.81 5.02
C THR A 38 4.66 2.22 6.05
N ALA A 39 5.26 3.39 5.85
CA ALA A 39 6.19 3.99 6.80
C ALA A 39 5.51 5.16 7.50
N THR A 40 5.29 5.04 8.80
CA THR A 40 4.75 6.10 9.63
C THR A 40 5.92 6.93 10.14
N ARG A 41 6.01 8.18 9.69
CA ARG A 41 7.03 9.14 10.10
C ARG A 41 6.41 10.13 11.06
N PHE A 42 7.10 10.32 12.18
CA PHE A 42 6.74 11.21 13.26
C PHE A 42 7.74 12.36 13.28
N CYS A 43 7.37 13.57 12.84
CA CYS A 43 8.31 14.71 12.74
C CYS A 43 9.65 14.34 12.08
N HIS A 44 9.62 13.75 10.88
CA HIS A 44 10.77 13.22 10.13
C HIS A 44 11.47 11.97 10.70
N VAL A 45 11.16 11.53 11.91
CA VAL A 45 11.72 10.29 12.49
C VAL A 45 10.85 9.10 12.05
N PRO A 46 11.40 8.07 11.37
CA PRO A 46 10.64 6.88 11.04
C PRO A 46 10.31 6.11 12.33
N PHE A 47 9.04 6.13 12.75
CA PHE A 47 8.62 5.52 14.00
C PHE A 47 8.23 4.05 13.81
N TYR A 48 7.55 3.74 12.70
CA TYR A 48 7.01 2.40 12.48
C TYR A 48 6.97 2.03 11.00
N TRP A 49 7.26 0.76 10.70
CA TRP A 49 7.16 0.20 9.37
C TRP A 49 6.21 -0.99 9.35
N LYS A 50 5.07 -0.81 8.68
CA LYS A 50 4.12 -1.89 8.45
C LYS A 50 4.28 -2.42 7.03
N SER A 51 4.46 -3.73 6.88
CA SER A 51 4.40 -4.40 5.57
C SER A 51 3.06 -5.10 5.44
N TRP A 52 2.41 -4.96 4.29
CA TRP A 52 1.10 -5.53 4.02
C TRP A 52 0.96 -5.82 2.53
N ARG A 53 0.11 -6.77 2.16
CA ARG A 53 -0.04 -7.20 0.76
C ARG A 53 -1.36 -6.71 0.21
N ALA A 54 -1.36 -6.18 -1.00
CA ALA A 54 -2.56 -5.78 -1.70
C ALA A 54 -2.57 -6.38 -3.11
N ILE A 55 -3.70 -6.91 -3.54
CA ILE A 55 -3.93 -7.29 -4.92
C ILE A 55 -4.36 -6.04 -5.67
N ILE A 56 -3.56 -5.63 -6.63
CA ILE A 56 -3.80 -4.51 -7.52
C ILE A 56 -4.00 -5.01 -8.94
N CYS A 57 -4.88 -4.34 -9.66
CA CYS A 57 -5.06 -4.53 -11.09
C CYS A 57 -3.99 -3.74 -11.86
N THR A 58 -3.27 -4.37 -12.80
CA THR A 58 -2.24 -3.63 -13.59
C THR A 58 -2.81 -2.69 -14.62
N PHE A 59 -4.01 -2.97 -15.10
CA PHE A 59 -4.62 -2.21 -16.19
C PHE A 59 -5.40 -0.99 -15.67
N CYS A 60 -6.16 -1.23 -14.61
CA CYS A 60 -7.07 -0.25 -14.01
C CYS A 60 -6.52 0.39 -12.74
N GLY A 61 -5.38 -0.08 -12.22
CA GLY A 61 -4.76 0.45 -11.00
C GLY A 61 -5.57 0.25 -9.72
N SER A 62 -6.78 -0.33 -9.79
CA SER A 62 -7.66 -0.49 -8.64
C SER A 62 -7.13 -1.56 -7.70
N VAL A 63 -7.13 -1.26 -6.40
CA VAL A 63 -6.87 -2.23 -5.34
C VAL A 63 -8.10 -3.13 -5.21
N LEU A 64 -7.98 -4.40 -5.56
CA LEU A 64 -9.07 -5.39 -5.48
C LEU A 64 -9.22 -5.92 -4.06
N ARG A 65 -8.10 -6.20 -3.38
CA ARG A 65 -8.07 -6.72 -2.00
C ARG A 65 -6.83 -6.23 -1.29
N SER A 66 -6.97 -5.79 -0.05
CA SER A 66 -5.85 -5.54 0.86
C SER A 66 -5.87 -6.57 1.99
N TYR A 67 -4.78 -7.32 2.14
CA TYR A 67 -4.51 -8.19 3.27
C TYR A 67 -3.81 -7.34 4.35
N ARG A 68 -4.51 -7.07 5.45
CA ARG A 68 -4.05 -6.20 6.54
C ARG A 68 -3.10 -6.91 7.49
#